data_AF-A0A1K1PWI5-F1
#
_entry.id   AF-A0A1K1PWI5-F1
#
_cell.length_a   1.000
_cell.length_b   1.000
_cell.length_c   1.000
_cell.angle_alpha   90.00
_cell.angle_beta   90.00
_cell.angle_gamma   90.00
#
_symmetry.space_group_name_H-M   'P 1'
#
loop_
_entity.id
_entity.type
_entity.pdbx_description
1 polymer ?
#
loop_
_entity_poly.entity_id
_entity_poly.type
_entity_poly.pdbx_seq_one_letter_code
_entity_poly.pdbx_strand_id
1 'polypeptide(L)'
;MAETRFIKTVTFGGYEKESVIRRMEYLNEQVHDLRNELRETKLLLEAYKKGTDEEKALEAVLSEERAKLTQVQVQNNTLNLKLKATDDENEKYVQQVKDLNDEIAELKDKLKATESKCAALMAQDEAMALSNVFIEAQKSSSMLEGTAKAKAAEIEFQTKKLAENIVSDANVEAQQIIFEAERTAAETIAEAQTKAEQMSAASNNLRASVLEDVNTLKMHMAKVRDALEGFRNVGVTKLVEADNCLNKTEEALKQGGVPVFKIPEAVQPDIPEKPMTLSEKIHNDEDKRKKQEELDKLKQMADSIGSKKDDKSDKEDESFSENAEGDNAEKPQNGEKKGGKLDLAALAAKANSLKNK
;
A
#
# COMPACT_ATOMS: atom_id res chain seq x y z
N MET A 1 60.26 26.52 13.19
CA MET A 1 58.95 26.82 12.57
C MET A 1 57.93 26.79 13.69
N ALA A 2 56.98 27.73 13.74
CA ALA A 2 55.92 27.73 14.75
C ALA A 2 54.65 27.11 14.15
N GLU A 3 54.16 26.02 14.75
CA GLU A 3 52.88 25.44 14.34
C GLU A 3 51.75 26.40 14.71
N THR A 4 50.96 26.82 13.71
CA THR A 4 49.71 27.56 13.90
C THR A 4 48.65 26.64 14.50
N ARG A 5 48.74 26.43 15.82
CA ARG A 5 47.70 25.75 16.61
C ARG A 5 46.41 26.56 16.50
N PHE A 6 45.51 26.13 15.62
CA PHE A 6 44.19 26.71 15.46
C PHE A 6 43.51 26.82 16.83
N ILE A 7 43.11 28.03 17.18
CA ILE A 7 42.27 28.27 18.35
C ILE A 7 40.93 27.60 18.03
N LYS A 8 40.69 26.42 18.63
CA LYS A 8 39.34 25.84 18.65
C LYS A 8 38.42 26.90 19.25
N THR A 9 37.46 27.37 18.45
CA THR A 9 36.42 28.30 18.87
C THR A 9 35.56 27.60 19.93
N VAL A 10 35.91 27.81 21.20
CA VAL A 10 35.32 27.06 22.31
C VAL A 10 33.83 27.40 22.42
N THR A 11 32.99 26.43 22.09
CA THR A 11 31.53 26.58 22.13
C THR A 11 31.07 26.71 23.58
N PHE A 12 30.67 27.92 23.98
CA PHE A 12 30.12 28.16 25.31
C PHE A 12 28.78 27.42 25.44
N GLY A 13 28.78 26.31 26.19
CA GLY A 13 27.63 25.39 26.27
C GLY A 13 27.65 24.21 25.28
N GLY A 14 28.75 23.98 24.55
CA GLY A 14 28.96 22.75 23.75
C GLY A 14 28.26 22.72 22.38
N TYR A 15 27.28 23.57 22.12
CA TYR A 15 26.60 23.66 20.82
C TYR A 15 27.37 24.53 19.82
N GLU A 16 27.48 24.04 18.58
CA GLU A 16 28.09 24.77 17.46
C GLU A 16 27.13 25.83 16.91
N LYS A 17 27.65 27.05 16.68
CA LYS A 17 26.85 28.22 16.28
C LYS A 17 26.02 27.97 15.01
N GLU A 18 26.61 27.36 13.98
CA GLU A 18 25.91 27.07 12.73
C GLU A 18 24.79 26.03 12.93
N SER A 19 25.08 24.95 13.63
CA SER A 19 24.10 23.92 13.98
C SER A 19 22.91 24.49 14.78
N VAL A 20 23.15 25.49 15.65
CA VAL A 20 22.07 26.23 16.34
C VAL A 20 21.28 27.12 15.38
N ILE A 21 21.94 27.86 14.50
CA ILE A 21 21.28 28.74 13.51
C ILE A 21 20.37 27.93 12.59
N ARG A 22 20.89 26.85 11.97
CA ARG A 22 20.10 25.97 11.09
C ARG A 22 18.91 25.34 11.82
N ARG A 23 19.06 25.03 13.11
CA ARG A 23 17.93 24.52 13.92
C ARG A 23 16.90 25.59 14.25
N MET A 24 17.30 26.85 14.42
CA MET A 24 16.40 27.99 14.61
C MET A 24 15.67 28.37 13.32
N GLU A 25 16.35 28.31 12.17
CA GLU A 25 15.76 28.50 10.84
C GLU A 25 14.67 27.45 10.58
N TYR A 26 14.99 26.17 10.77
CA TYR A 26 14.03 25.06 10.66
C TYR A 26 12.86 25.18 11.66
N LEU A 27 13.10 25.67 12.89
CA LEU A 27 12.01 25.92 13.85
C LEU A 27 11.11 27.08 13.41
N ASN A 28 11.68 28.14 12.83
CA ASN A 28 10.92 29.26 12.31
C ASN A 28 10.05 28.81 11.12
N GLU A 29 10.61 28.04 10.19
CA GLU A 29 9.89 27.43 9.06
C GLU A 29 8.69 26.62 9.53
N GLN A 30 8.89 25.65 10.44
CA GLN A 30 7.79 24.89 11.07
C GLN A 30 6.76 25.79 11.78
N VAL A 31 7.19 26.87 12.45
CA VAL A 31 6.29 27.83 13.10
C VAL A 31 5.50 28.67 12.08
N HIS A 32 6.05 28.92 10.89
CA HIS A 32 5.32 29.58 9.80
C HIS A 32 4.29 28.64 9.15
N ASP A 33 4.66 27.39 8.88
CA ASP A 33 3.74 26.37 8.32
C ASP A 33 2.57 26.10 9.27
N LEU A 34 2.86 25.80 10.54
CA LEU A 34 1.82 25.59 11.57
C LEU A 34 0.94 26.82 11.79
N ARG A 35 1.43 28.04 11.52
CA ARG A 35 0.60 29.26 11.55
C ARG A 35 -0.31 29.37 10.32
N ASN A 36 0.12 28.90 9.15
CA ASN A 36 -0.67 28.87 7.93
C ASN A 36 -1.78 27.82 8.05
N GLU A 37 -1.46 26.58 8.43
CA GLU A 37 -2.44 25.52 8.71
C GLU A 37 -3.48 25.96 9.77
N LEU A 38 -3.03 26.61 10.85
CA LEU A 38 -3.89 27.12 11.91
C LEU A 38 -4.75 28.32 11.46
N ARG A 39 -4.35 29.06 10.42
CA ARG A 39 -5.18 30.10 9.78
C ARG A 39 -6.24 29.46 8.88
N GLU A 40 -5.87 28.50 8.06
CA GLU A 40 -6.76 27.81 7.12
C GLU A 40 -7.83 27.01 7.85
N THR A 41 -7.44 26.20 8.83
CA THR A 41 -8.38 25.44 9.69
C THR A 41 -9.33 26.36 10.46
N LYS A 42 -8.91 27.56 10.88
CA LYS A 42 -9.80 28.57 11.47
C LYS A 42 -10.82 29.11 10.47
N LEU A 43 -10.40 29.45 9.25
CA LEU A 43 -11.30 29.94 8.19
C LEU A 43 -12.34 28.88 7.80
N LEU A 44 -11.90 27.62 7.64
CA LEU A 44 -12.78 26.46 7.47
C LEU A 44 -13.79 26.31 8.61
N LEU A 45 -13.33 26.40 9.86
CA LEU A 45 -14.18 26.24 11.05
C LEU A 45 -15.15 27.43 11.22
N GLU A 46 -14.78 28.64 10.81
CA GLU A 46 -15.67 29.80 10.74
C GLU A 46 -16.70 29.72 9.61
N ALA A 47 -16.37 29.08 8.49
CA ALA A 47 -17.33 28.78 7.43
C ALA A 47 -18.31 27.67 7.87
N TYR A 48 -17.82 26.58 8.46
CA TYR A 48 -18.66 25.53 9.07
C TYR A 48 -19.62 26.09 10.14
N LYS A 49 -19.18 27.03 10.98
CA LYS A 49 -20.03 27.75 11.95
C LYS A 49 -21.18 28.56 11.33
N LYS A 50 -21.11 28.88 10.03
CA LYS A 50 -22.17 29.58 9.28
C LYS A 50 -23.16 28.60 8.63
N GLY A 51 -22.97 27.28 8.79
CA GLY A 51 -23.89 26.26 8.30
C GLY A 51 -23.82 25.99 6.79
N THR A 52 -22.76 26.43 6.11
CA THR A 52 -22.50 26.07 4.70
C THR A 52 -21.92 24.66 4.60
N ASP A 53 -22.30 23.95 3.53
CA ASP A 53 -21.70 22.66 3.15
C ASP A 53 -20.18 22.78 2.97
N GLU A 54 -19.44 21.70 3.25
CA GLU A 54 -17.97 21.64 3.19
C GLU A 54 -17.39 22.20 1.87
N GLU A 55 -17.96 21.79 0.75
CA GLU A 55 -17.54 22.22 -0.59
C GLU A 55 -17.70 23.74 -0.80
N LYS A 56 -18.80 24.32 -0.32
CA LYS A 56 -19.08 25.77 -0.41
C LYS A 56 -18.23 26.58 0.58
N ALA A 57 -17.92 26.00 1.74
CA ALA A 57 -17.00 26.58 2.71
C ALA A 57 -15.58 26.67 2.12
N LEU A 58 -15.10 25.59 1.49
CA LEU A 58 -13.81 25.54 0.79
C LEU A 58 -13.78 26.52 -0.40
N GLU A 59 -14.81 26.53 -1.25
CA GLU A 59 -14.89 27.43 -2.41
C GLU A 59 -14.87 28.91 -1.99
N ALA A 60 -15.60 29.27 -0.92
CA ALA A 60 -15.58 30.62 -0.37
C ALA A 60 -14.18 31.04 0.11
N VAL A 61 -13.48 30.20 0.88
CA VAL A 61 -12.11 30.48 1.35
C VAL A 61 -11.13 30.58 0.18
N LEU A 62 -11.23 29.68 -0.81
CA LEU A 62 -10.42 29.74 -2.04
C LEU A 62 -10.69 31.03 -2.85
N SER A 63 -11.92 31.54 -2.88
CA SER A 63 -12.25 32.80 -3.53
C SER A 63 -11.62 34.01 -2.81
N GLU A 64 -11.62 33.99 -1.47
CA GLU A 64 -11.06 35.07 -0.65
C GLU A 64 -9.52 35.10 -0.72
N GLU A 65 -8.87 33.94 -0.66
CA GLU A 65 -7.41 33.84 -0.80
C GLU A 65 -6.94 34.15 -2.24
N ARG A 66 -7.72 33.81 -3.27
CA ARG A 66 -7.47 34.29 -4.65
C ARG A 66 -7.55 35.82 -4.74
N ALA A 67 -8.55 36.44 -4.11
CA ALA A 67 -8.68 37.90 -4.08
C ALA A 67 -7.49 38.57 -3.35
N LYS A 68 -7.05 38.00 -2.22
CA LYS A 68 -5.84 38.44 -1.50
C LYS A 68 -4.58 38.27 -2.34
N LEU A 69 -4.42 37.14 -3.04
CA LEU A 69 -3.28 36.89 -3.93
C LEU A 69 -3.19 37.97 -5.02
N THR A 70 -4.31 38.28 -5.70
CA THR A 70 -4.36 39.35 -6.70
C THR A 70 -4.09 40.73 -6.08
N GLN A 71 -4.62 41.01 -4.88
CA GLN A 71 -4.32 42.26 -4.16
C GLN A 71 -2.83 42.40 -3.85
N VAL A 72 -2.19 41.34 -3.36
CA VAL A 72 -0.74 41.31 -3.06
C VAL A 72 0.09 41.45 -4.34
N GLN A 73 -0.31 40.82 -5.44
CA GLN A 73 0.34 40.99 -6.75
C GLN A 73 0.26 42.45 -7.24
N VAL A 74 -0.91 43.09 -7.15
CA VAL A 74 -1.09 44.51 -7.51
C VAL A 74 -0.27 45.43 -6.59
N GLN A 75 -0.23 45.15 -5.29
CA GLN A 75 0.62 45.88 -4.34
C GLN A 75 2.11 45.71 -4.63
N ASN A 76 2.57 44.50 -4.92
CA ASN A 76 3.97 44.21 -5.25
C ASN A 76 4.38 44.94 -6.54
N ASN A 77 3.56 44.86 -7.60
CA ASN A 77 3.78 45.63 -8.83
C ASN A 77 3.82 47.16 -8.58
N THR A 78 2.94 47.68 -7.71
CA THR A 78 2.93 49.10 -7.33
C THR A 78 4.18 49.50 -6.56
N LEU A 79 4.69 48.62 -5.67
CA LEU A 79 5.92 48.85 -4.92
C LEU A 79 7.15 48.79 -5.85
N ASN A 80 7.22 47.84 -6.77
CA ASN A 80 8.32 47.73 -7.74
C ASN A 80 8.40 48.97 -8.65
N LEU A 81 7.26 49.54 -9.05
CA LEU A 81 7.22 50.79 -9.81
C LEU A 81 7.72 51.99 -8.99
N LYS A 82 7.35 52.08 -7.70
CA LYS A 82 7.87 53.12 -6.79
C LYS A 82 9.36 52.96 -6.52
N LEU A 83 9.83 51.73 -6.36
CA LEU A 83 11.24 51.41 -6.12
C LEU A 83 12.08 51.84 -7.32
N LYS A 84 11.69 51.45 -8.54
CA LYS A 84 12.34 51.95 -9.77
C LYS A 84 12.34 53.47 -9.91
N ALA A 85 11.21 54.14 -9.63
CA ALA A 85 11.17 55.60 -9.65
C ALA A 85 12.12 56.25 -8.61
N THR A 86 12.31 55.60 -7.46
CA THR A 86 13.25 56.04 -6.41
C THR A 86 14.70 55.82 -6.84
N ASP A 87 15.00 54.70 -7.50
CA ASP A 87 16.33 54.42 -8.06
C ASP A 87 16.66 55.39 -9.20
N ASP A 88 15.71 55.63 -10.11
CA ASP A 88 15.81 56.63 -11.18
C ASP A 88 16.06 58.04 -10.61
N GLU A 89 15.54 58.38 -9.43
CA GLU A 89 15.81 59.65 -8.73
C GLU A 89 17.19 59.65 -8.05
N ASN A 90 17.56 58.55 -7.39
CA ASN A 90 18.89 58.37 -6.79
C ASN A 90 20.01 58.48 -7.83
N GLU A 91 19.87 57.88 -9.02
CA GLU A 91 20.86 58.02 -10.10
C GLU A 91 21.05 59.48 -10.55
N LYS A 92 19.94 60.24 -10.66
CA LYS A 92 19.99 61.68 -10.98
C LYS A 92 20.70 62.48 -9.89
N TYR A 93 20.42 62.21 -8.61
CA TYR A 93 21.11 62.87 -7.51
C TYR A 93 22.60 62.49 -7.44
N VAL A 94 22.95 61.22 -7.67
CA VAL A 94 24.34 60.76 -7.76
C VAL A 94 25.08 61.45 -8.91
N GLN A 95 24.43 61.68 -10.05
CA GLN A 95 25.05 62.43 -11.15
C GLN A 95 25.23 63.91 -10.82
N GLN A 96 24.20 64.59 -10.30
CA GLN A 96 24.30 65.98 -9.84
C GLN A 96 25.41 66.17 -8.79
N VAL A 97 25.61 65.20 -7.90
CA VAL A 97 26.71 65.22 -6.92
C VAL A 97 28.09 65.09 -7.59
N LYS A 98 28.24 64.36 -8.70
CA LYS A 98 29.50 64.37 -9.48
C LYS A 98 29.72 65.73 -10.13
N ASP A 99 28.72 66.21 -10.88
CA ASP A 99 28.80 67.46 -11.64
C ASP A 99 29.19 68.64 -10.73
N LEU A 100 28.57 68.74 -9.54
CA LEU A 100 28.92 69.75 -8.52
C LEU A 100 30.32 69.57 -7.90
N ASN A 101 30.81 68.34 -7.76
CA ASN A 101 32.18 68.10 -7.28
C ASN A 101 33.24 68.51 -8.32
N ASP A 102 32.95 68.31 -9.61
CA ASP A 102 33.81 68.75 -10.70
C ASP A 102 33.84 70.29 -10.82
N GLU A 103 32.69 70.97 -10.68
CA GLU A 103 32.65 72.44 -10.56
C GLU A 103 33.46 72.94 -9.35
N ILE A 104 33.35 72.28 -8.20
CA ILE A 104 34.12 72.60 -6.98
C ILE A 104 35.64 72.38 -7.21
N ALA A 105 36.04 71.39 -8.00
CA ALA A 105 37.43 71.17 -8.37
C ALA A 105 37.96 72.30 -9.27
N GLU A 106 37.23 72.65 -10.34
CA GLU A 106 37.58 73.78 -11.21
C GLU A 106 37.70 75.10 -10.44
N LEU A 107 36.77 75.39 -9.52
CA LEU A 107 36.78 76.61 -8.72
C LEU A 107 37.98 76.67 -7.76
N LYS A 108 38.40 75.53 -7.19
CA LYS A 108 39.61 75.44 -6.35
C LYS A 108 40.89 75.70 -7.16
N ASP A 109 41.00 75.16 -8.36
CA ASP A 109 42.18 75.38 -9.20
C ASP A 109 42.24 76.81 -9.76
N LYS A 110 41.07 77.40 -10.11
CA LYS A 110 40.95 78.84 -10.42
C LYS A 110 41.40 79.71 -9.23
N LEU A 111 41.01 79.34 -8.01
CA LEU A 111 41.39 80.03 -6.77
C LEU A 111 42.92 79.94 -6.53
N LYS A 112 43.52 78.74 -6.55
CA LYS A 112 44.98 78.53 -6.46
C LYS A 112 45.75 79.38 -7.50
N ALA A 113 45.22 79.46 -8.72
CA ALA A 113 45.82 80.25 -9.79
C ALA A 113 45.72 81.77 -9.57
N THR A 114 44.70 82.26 -8.85
CA THR A 114 44.60 83.67 -8.44
C THR A 114 45.50 83.99 -7.25
N GLU A 115 45.55 83.14 -6.22
CA GLU A 115 46.45 83.31 -5.07
C GLU A 115 47.92 83.40 -5.51
N SER A 116 48.33 82.51 -6.42
CA SER A 116 49.69 82.50 -6.97
C SER A 116 50.05 83.81 -7.71
N LYS A 117 49.06 84.45 -8.36
CA LYS A 117 49.25 85.76 -9.03
C LYS A 117 49.32 86.91 -8.02
N CYS A 118 48.54 86.86 -6.93
CA CYS A 118 48.62 87.83 -5.85
C CYS A 118 49.96 87.75 -5.10
N ALA A 119 50.44 86.53 -4.80
CA ALA A 119 51.75 86.33 -4.17
C ALA A 119 52.90 86.90 -5.02
N ALA A 120 52.86 86.68 -6.34
CA ALA A 120 53.85 87.22 -7.28
C ALA A 120 53.85 88.77 -7.36
N LEU A 121 52.75 89.44 -7.00
CA LEU A 121 52.64 90.91 -6.97
C LEU A 121 53.15 91.56 -5.67
N MET A 122 53.39 90.78 -4.60
CA MET A 122 53.75 91.30 -3.27
C MET A 122 55.24 91.24 -2.91
N ALA A 123 56.09 90.69 -3.78
CA ALA A 123 57.51 90.49 -3.50
C ALA A 123 58.42 91.41 -4.34
N GLN A 124 59.15 92.32 -3.69
CA GLN A 124 60.27 93.05 -4.29
C GLN A 124 61.57 92.92 -3.49
N ASP A 125 62.67 92.91 -4.26
CA ASP A 125 64.09 92.95 -3.89
C ASP A 125 64.57 91.98 -2.82
N GLU A 126 64.62 92.34 -1.53
CA GLU A 126 65.15 91.40 -0.50
C GLU A 126 64.25 90.15 -0.35
N ALA A 127 62.98 90.28 -0.73
CA ALA A 127 62.07 89.15 -0.87
C ALA A 127 62.44 88.21 -2.03
N MET A 128 63.23 88.59 -3.04
CA MET A 128 63.53 87.72 -4.20
C MET A 128 64.33 86.47 -3.83
N ALA A 129 65.27 86.56 -2.89
CA ALA A 129 66.07 85.40 -2.47
C ALA A 129 65.20 84.36 -1.75
N LEU A 130 64.34 84.81 -0.83
CA LEU A 130 63.35 83.95 -0.16
C LEU A 130 62.25 83.49 -1.13
N SER A 131 61.82 84.34 -2.07
CA SER A 131 60.84 84.02 -3.11
C SER A 131 61.35 82.91 -4.02
N ASN A 132 62.62 82.92 -4.45
CA ASN A 132 63.20 81.82 -5.23
C ASN A 132 63.19 80.49 -4.44
N VAL A 133 63.47 80.51 -3.13
CA VAL A 133 63.35 79.33 -2.27
C VAL A 133 61.88 78.91 -2.12
N PHE A 134 60.95 79.85 -1.96
CA PHE A 134 59.52 79.58 -1.90
C PHE A 134 58.96 79.04 -3.23
N ILE A 135 59.42 79.54 -4.38
CA ILE A 135 59.02 79.10 -5.72
C ILE A 135 59.54 77.69 -5.98
N GLU A 136 60.81 77.40 -5.66
CA GLU A 136 61.36 76.05 -5.84
C GLU A 136 60.74 75.06 -4.83
N ALA A 137 60.43 75.49 -3.60
CA ALA A 137 59.67 74.69 -2.63
C ALA A 137 58.20 74.49 -3.04
N GLN A 138 57.52 75.50 -3.59
CA GLN A 138 56.15 75.41 -4.10
C GLN A 138 56.09 74.53 -5.35
N LYS A 139 57.08 74.61 -6.24
CA LYS A 139 57.25 73.75 -7.42
C LYS A 139 57.55 72.30 -7.02
N SER A 140 58.42 72.09 -6.02
CA SER A 140 58.68 70.77 -5.43
C SER A 140 57.40 70.19 -4.80
N SER A 141 56.71 70.98 -3.98
CA SER A 141 55.41 70.63 -3.38
C SER A 141 54.34 70.35 -4.43
N SER A 142 54.31 71.09 -5.55
CA SER A 142 53.37 70.87 -6.65
C SER A 142 53.68 69.59 -7.44
N MET A 143 54.96 69.26 -7.66
CA MET A 143 55.34 67.94 -8.18
C MET A 143 54.99 66.82 -7.21
N LEU A 144 55.11 67.05 -5.90
CA LEU A 144 54.80 66.05 -4.88
C LEU A 144 53.28 65.85 -4.73
N GLU A 145 52.48 66.92 -4.74
CA GLU A 145 51.01 66.90 -4.83
C GLU A 145 50.56 66.20 -6.12
N GLY A 146 51.17 66.54 -7.27
CA GLY A 146 50.88 65.90 -8.56
C GLY A 146 51.24 64.41 -8.60
N THR A 147 52.39 64.02 -8.04
CA THR A 147 52.82 62.61 -7.94
C THR A 147 51.94 61.82 -6.98
N ALA A 148 51.53 62.43 -5.86
CA ALA A 148 50.59 61.83 -4.92
C ALA A 148 49.19 61.65 -5.55
N LYS A 149 48.68 62.66 -6.26
CA LYS A 149 47.42 62.59 -7.03
C LYS A 149 47.48 61.52 -8.12
N ALA A 150 48.56 61.45 -8.89
CA ALA A 150 48.75 60.43 -9.92
C ALA A 150 48.73 59.01 -9.34
N LYS A 151 49.47 58.78 -8.24
CA LYS A 151 49.45 57.48 -7.55
C LYS A 151 48.11 57.16 -6.90
N ALA A 152 47.41 58.15 -6.34
CA ALA A 152 46.08 57.96 -5.79
C ALA A 152 45.08 57.55 -6.88
N ALA A 153 45.08 58.23 -8.03
CA ALA A 153 44.24 57.89 -9.18
C ALA A 153 44.58 56.52 -9.78
N GLU A 154 45.87 56.14 -9.83
CA GLU A 154 46.30 54.81 -10.27
C GLU A 154 45.81 53.72 -9.30
N ILE A 155 45.96 53.92 -7.98
CA ILE A 155 45.45 53.00 -6.96
C ILE A 155 43.92 52.90 -7.02
N GLU A 156 43.21 54.02 -7.21
CA GLU A 156 41.76 54.05 -7.34
C GLU A 156 41.27 53.30 -8.59
N PHE A 157 41.93 53.49 -9.73
CA PHE A 157 41.65 52.76 -10.97
C PHE A 157 41.92 51.25 -10.83
N GLN A 158 43.06 50.87 -10.24
CA GLN A 158 43.38 49.46 -9.97
C GLN A 158 42.36 48.83 -8.99
N THR A 159 41.93 49.57 -7.96
CA THR A 159 40.93 49.12 -6.98
C THR A 159 39.55 48.96 -7.61
N LYS A 160 39.10 49.92 -8.43
CA LYS A 160 37.84 49.84 -9.19
C LYS A 160 37.83 48.63 -10.12
N LYS A 161 38.88 48.46 -10.93
CA LYS A 161 39.04 47.29 -11.81
C LYS A 161 39.08 45.96 -11.06
N LEU A 162 39.72 45.91 -9.88
CA LEU A 162 39.76 44.71 -9.05
C LEU A 162 38.39 44.39 -8.45
N ALA A 163 37.60 45.41 -8.06
CA ALA A 163 36.22 45.22 -7.61
C ALA A 163 35.30 44.77 -8.76
N GLU A 164 35.42 45.37 -9.95
CA GLU A 164 34.71 44.96 -11.16
C GLU A 164 35.02 43.49 -11.53
N ASN A 165 36.29 43.09 -11.48
CA ASN A 165 36.69 41.69 -11.68
C ASN A 165 36.06 40.76 -10.64
N ILE A 166 36.14 41.08 -9.33
CA ILE A 166 35.55 40.23 -8.27
C ILE A 166 34.03 40.08 -8.46
N VAL A 167 33.33 41.15 -8.83
CA VAL A 167 31.88 41.10 -9.13
C VAL A 167 31.61 40.28 -10.39
N SER A 168 32.44 40.39 -11.42
CA SER A 168 32.33 39.56 -12.64
C SER A 168 32.54 38.08 -12.33
N ASP A 169 33.60 37.73 -11.61
CA ASP A 169 33.95 36.35 -11.26
C ASP A 169 32.86 35.72 -10.36
N ALA A 170 32.38 36.45 -9.35
CA ALA A 170 31.28 36.01 -8.49
C ALA A 170 29.96 35.83 -9.27
N ASN A 171 29.67 36.67 -10.27
CA ASN A 171 28.52 36.50 -11.15
C ASN A 171 28.65 35.24 -12.04
N VAL A 172 29.86 34.91 -12.52
CA VAL A 172 30.11 33.69 -13.29
C VAL A 172 30.00 32.44 -12.41
N GLU A 173 30.53 32.48 -11.19
CA GLU A 173 30.39 31.39 -10.20
C GLU A 173 28.92 31.17 -9.83
N ALA A 174 28.15 32.26 -9.58
CA ALA A 174 26.71 32.18 -9.33
C ALA A 174 25.94 31.59 -10.52
N GLN A 175 26.28 31.94 -11.76
CA GLN A 175 25.67 31.35 -12.96
C GLN A 175 26.00 29.85 -13.09
N GLN A 176 27.21 29.41 -12.74
CA GLN A 176 27.57 27.99 -12.71
C GLN A 176 26.79 27.22 -11.65
N ILE A 177 26.68 27.75 -10.43
CA ILE A 177 25.90 27.15 -9.34
C ILE A 177 24.41 27.03 -9.73
N ILE A 178 23.82 28.07 -10.34
CA ILE A 178 22.44 28.03 -10.84
C ILE A 178 22.29 26.96 -11.93
N PHE A 179 23.21 26.90 -12.90
CA PHE A 179 23.17 25.90 -13.97
C PHE A 179 23.30 24.46 -13.46
N GLU A 180 24.16 24.20 -12.46
CA GLU A 180 24.28 22.89 -11.83
C GLU A 180 23.04 22.51 -11.00
N ALA A 181 22.41 23.49 -10.33
CA ALA A 181 21.15 23.28 -9.62
C ALA A 181 19.98 23.00 -10.58
N GLU A 182 19.85 23.76 -11.67
CA GLU A 182 18.85 23.53 -12.73
C GLU A 182 19.05 22.17 -13.39
N ARG A 183 20.30 21.80 -13.71
CA ARG A 183 20.64 20.50 -14.28
C ARG A 183 20.28 19.34 -13.36
N THR A 184 20.69 19.38 -12.10
CA THR A 184 20.42 18.29 -11.13
C THR A 184 18.94 18.17 -10.79
N ALA A 185 18.20 19.29 -10.77
CA ALA A 185 16.74 19.29 -10.69
C ALA A 185 16.11 18.63 -11.92
N ALA A 186 16.56 18.97 -13.14
CA ALA A 186 16.06 18.36 -14.38
C ALA A 186 16.35 16.84 -14.46
N GLU A 187 17.56 16.41 -14.09
CA GLU A 187 17.93 14.99 -14.00
C GLU A 187 17.04 14.24 -12.98
N THR A 188 16.77 14.86 -11.82
CA THR A 188 15.90 14.29 -10.78
C THR A 188 14.43 14.22 -11.22
N ILE A 189 13.92 15.22 -11.94
CA ILE A 189 12.56 15.22 -12.51
C ILE A 189 12.42 14.13 -13.58
N ALA A 190 13.42 13.98 -14.47
CA ALA A 190 13.42 12.94 -15.48
C ALA A 190 13.48 11.53 -14.86
N GLU A 191 14.28 11.32 -13.81
CA GLU A 191 14.26 10.08 -13.03
C GLU A 191 12.91 9.82 -12.37
N ALA A 192 12.29 10.83 -11.75
CA ALA A 192 11.00 10.69 -11.09
C ALA A 192 9.87 10.34 -12.07
N GLN A 193 9.85 10.98 -13.25
CA GLN A 193 8.94 10.65 -14.35
C GLN A 193 9.17 9.21 -14.84
N THR A 194 10.43 8.83 -15.11
CA THR A 194 10.79 7.46 -15.53
C THR A 194 10.34 6.41 -14.51
N LYS A 195 10.53 6.67 -13.21
CA LYS A 195 10.09 5.78 -12.12
C LYS A 195 8.55 5.71 -12.04
N ALA A 196 7.85 6.83 -12.22
CA ALA A 196 6.39 6.85 -12.25
C ALA A 196 5.81 6.09 -13.47
N GLU A 197 6.41 6.23 -14.65
CA GLU A 197 6.05 5.46 -15.85
C GLU A 197 6.31 3.96 -15.67
N GLN A 198 7.46 3.58 -15.10
CA GLN A 198 7.76 2.18 -14.75
C GLN A 198 6.75 1.60 -13.75
N MET A 199 6.35 2.35 -12.72
CA MET A 199 5.30 1.93 -11.78
C MET A 199 3.92 1.83 -12.44
N SER A 200 3.59 2.74 -13.37
CA SER A 200 2.35 2.71 -14.16
C SER A 200 2.31 1.47 -15.07
N ALA A 201 3.39 1.20 -15.80
CA ALA A 201 3.54 0.01 -16.65
C ALA A 201 3.48 -1.28 -15.82
N ALA A 202 4.18 -1.35 -14.69
CA ALA A 202 4.11 -2.49 -13.77
C ALA A 202 2.69 -2.71 -13.20
N SER A 203 2.00 -1.64 -12.82
CA SER A 203 0.60 -1.69 -12.34
C SER A 203 -0.36 -2.19 -13.42
N ASN A 204 -0.19 -1.75 -14.68
CA ASN A 204 -1.01 -2.22 -15.80
C ASN A 204 -0.69 -3.67 -16.18
N ASN A 205 0.57 -4.11 -16.10
CA ASN A 205 0.97 -5.51 -16.28
C ASN A 205 0.39 -6.42 -15.17
N LEU A 206 0.40 -5.96 -13.90
CA LEU A 206 -0.25 -6.66 -12.79
C LEU A 206 -1.77 -6.75 -12.98
N ARG A 207 -2.43 -5.67 -13.44
CA ARG A 207 -3.86 -5.70 -13.79
C ARG A 207 -4.15 -6.70 -14.92
N ALA A 208 -3.30 -6.76 -15.94
CA ALA A 208 -3.44 -7.74 -17.02
C ALA A 208 -3.28 -9.19 -16.51
N SER A 209 -2.27 -9.47 -15.69
CA SER A 209 -2.08 -10.77 -15.04
C SER A 209 -3.28 -11.18 -14.18
N VAL A 210 -3.77 -10.26 -13.33
CA VAL A 210 -4.94 -10.53 -12.48
C VAL A 210 -6.22 -10.76 -13.30
N LEU A 211 -6.37 -10.11 -14.46
CA LEU A 211 -7.47 -10.40 -15.39
C LEU A 211 -7.32 -11.78 -16.06
N GLU A 212 -6.10 -12.22 -16.36
CA GLU A 212 -5.84 -13.58 -16.85
C GLU A 212 -6.11 -14.64 -15.76
N ASP A 213 -5.69 -14.39 -14.52
CA ASP A 213 -5.98 -15.22 -13.35
C ASP A 213 -7.48 -15.32 -13.07
N VAL A 214 -8.22 -14.20 -13.14
CA VAL A 214 -9.69 -14.17 -12.97
C VAL A 214 -10.40 -14.93 -14.10
N ASN A 215 -9.95 -14.81 -15.35
CA ASN A 215 -10.49 -15.59 -16.46
C ASN A 215 -10.18 -17.09 -16.31
N THR A 216 -8.98 -17.43 -15.81
CA THR A 216 -8.57 -18.81 -15.53
C THR A 216 -9.41 -19.40 -14.39
N LEU A 217 -9.60 -18.67 -13.29
CA LEU A 217 -10.49 -19.03 -12.19
C LEU A 217 -11.94 -19.22 -12.67
N LYS A 218 -12.44 -18.34 -13.55
CA LYS A 218 -13.77 -18.47 -14.18
C LYS A 218 -13.88 -19.76 -15.00
N MET A 219 -12.86 -20.15 -15.76
CA MET A 219 -12.81 -21.44 -16.47
C MET A 219 -12.77 -22.63 -15.50
N HIS A 220 -12.06 -22.54 -14.37
CA HIS A 220 -12.06 -23.59 -13.35
C HIS A 220 -13.42 -23.71 -12.66
N MET A 221 -14.06 -22.60 -12.31
CA MET A 221 -15.41 -22.59 -11.72
C MET A 221 -16.47 -23.12 -12.68
N ALA A 222 -16.37 -22.82 -13.99
CA ALA A 222 -17.20 -23.45 -15.00
C ALA A 222 -17.01 -24.98 -15.00
N LYS A 223 -15.77 -25.48 -15.07
CA LYS A 223 -15.48 -26.93 -15.02
C LYS A 223 -15.99 -27.61 -13.73
N VAL A 224 -15.89 -26.95 -12.58
CA VAL A 224 -16.43 -27.45 -11.30
C VAL A 224 -17.94 -27.51 -11.34
N ARG A 225 -18.62 -26.45 -11.82
CA ARG A 225 -20.06 -26.44 -12.02
C ARG A 225 -20.51 -27.55 -12.97
N ASP A 226 -19.86 -27.69 -14.12
CA ASP A 226 -20.21 -28.67 -15.15
C ASP A 226 -20.02 -30.11 -14.62
N ALA A 227 -19.00 -30.34 -13.79
CA ALA A 227 -18.80 -31.60 -13.07
C ALA A 227 -19.87 -31.86 -11.99
N LEU A 228 -20.32 -30.83 -11.28
CA LEU A 228 -21.41 -30.92 -10.30
C LEU A 228 -22.79 -31.11 -10.96
N GLU A 229 -23.05 -30.46 -12.09
CA GLU A 229 -24.24 -30.69 -12.92
C GLU A 229 -24.22 -32.11 -13.51
N GLY A 230 -23.05 -32.59 -13.96
CA GLY A 230 -22.83 -33.98 -14.38
C GLY A 230 -23.11 -34.98 -13.25
N PHE A 231 -22.53 -34.76 -12.05
CA PHE A 231 -22.78 -35.59 -10.87
C PHE A 231 -24.24 -35.55 -10.43
N ARG A 232 -24.91 -34.39 -10.46
CA ARG A 232 -26.34 -34.27 -10.16
C ARG A 232 -27.16 -35.10 -11.14
N ASN A 233 -26.94 -34.95 -12.44
CA ASN A 233 -27.75 -35.60 -13.46
C ASN A 233 -27.52 -37.12 -13.48
N VAL A 234 -26.25 -37.57 -13.44
CA VAL A 234 -25.90 -39.00 -13.42
C VAL A 234 -26.19 -39.65 -12.06
N GLY A 235 -26.03 -38.92 -10.96
CA GLY A 235 -26.36 -39.40 -9.61
C GLY A 235 -27.86 -39.59 -9.43
N VAL A 236 -28.69 -38.66 -9.89
CA VAL A 236 -30.16 -38.81 -9.87
C VAL A 236 -30.60 -39.97 -10.75
N THR A 237 -30.08 -40.14 -11.97
CA THR A 237 -30.46 -41.30 -12.79
C THR A 237 -29.99 -42.61 -12.18
N LYS A 238 -28.79 -42.68 -11.59
CA LYS A 238 -28.29 -43.91 -10.93
C LYS A 238 -29.03 -44.25 -9.64
N LEU A 239 -29.51 -43.26 -8.88
CA LEU A 239 -30.41 -43.50 -7.74
C LEU A 239 -31.78 -44.03 -8.21
N VAL A 240 -32.35 -43.46 -9.28
CA VAL A 240 -33.60 -43.96 -9.87
C VAL A 240 -33.43 -45.35 -10.48
N GLU A 241 -32.29 -45.66 -11.12
CA GLU A 241 -31.97 -47.01 -11.59
C GLU A 241 -31.86 -48.01 -10.42
N ALA A 242 -31.19 -47.63 -9.32
CA ALA A 242 -31.03 -48.46 -8.14
C ALA A 242 -32.39 -48.75 -7.47
N ASP A 243 -33.23 -47.72 -7.29
CA ASP A 243 -34.59 -47.86 -6.77
C ASP A 243 -35.45 -48.78 -7.66
N ASN A 244 -35.41 -48.60 -8.99
CA ASN A 244 -36.08 -49.50 -9.93
C ASN A 244 -35.55 -50.95 -9.88
N CYS A 245 -34.26 -51.16 -9.57
CA CYS A 245 -33.71 -52.50 -9.36
C CYS A 245 -34.17 -53.11 -8.03
N LEU A 246 -34.22 -52.33 -6.95
CA LEU A 246 -34.78 -52.77 -5.66
C LEU A 246 -36.25 -53.14 -5.79
N ASN A 247 -37.07 -52.30 -6.42
CA ASN A 247 -38.49 -52.56 -6.68
C ASN A 247 -38.68 -53.84 -7.51
N LYS A 248 -37.89 -54.05 -8.57
CA LYS A 248 -37.90 -55.31 -9.36
C LYS A 248 -37.48 -56.54 -8.55
N THR A 249 -36.52 -56.39 -7.64
CA THR A 249 -36.11 -57.48 -6.73
C THR A 249 -37.21 -57.78 -5.72
N GLU A 250 -37.89 -56.77 -5.18
CA GLU A 250 -39.04 -56.93 -4.30
C GLU A 250 -40.22 -57.60 -5.04
N GLU A 251 -40.52 -57.19 -6.27
CA GLU A 251 -41.50 -57.84 -7.14
C GLU A 251 -41.14 -59.30 -7.43
N ALA A 252 -39.87 -59.60 -7.75
CA ALA A 252 -39.41 -60.97 -7.99
C ALA A 252 -39.52 -61.86 -6.73
N LEU A 253 -39.17 -61.32 -5.56
CA LEU A 253 -39.34 -62.00 -4.27
C LEU A 253 -40.81 -62.23 -3.91
N LYS A 254 -41.70 -61.28 -4.24
CA LYS A 254 -43.16 -61.47 -4.12
C LYS A 254 -43.71 -62.50 -5.09
N GLN A 255 -43.21 -62.55 -6.34
CA GLN A 255 -43.61 -63.52 -7.37
C GLN A 255 -43.12 -64.95 -7.07
N GLY A 256 -41.95 -65.09 -6.45
CA GLY A 256 -41.49 -66.38 -5.91
C GLY A 256 -42.31 -66.89 -4.71
N GLY A 257 -43.20 -66.04 -4.17
CA GLY A 257 -43.90 -66.25 -2.92
C GLY A 257 -43.02 -65.92 -1.71
N VAL A 258 -43.60 -65.25 -0.71
CA VAL A 258 -42.92 -65.04 0.58
C VAL A 258 -42.55 -66.42 1.16
N PRO A 259 -41.28 -66.68 1.50
CA PRO A 259 -40.88 -67.98 2.05
C PRO A 259 -41.50 -68.22 3.43
N VAL A 260 -42.67 -68.86 3.45
CA VAL A 260 -43.28 -69.36 4.69
C VAL A 260 -42.38 -70.46 5.23
N PHE A 261 -41.71 -70.18 6.36
CA PHE A 261 -40.88 -71.14 7.07
C PHE A 261 -41.71 -72.37 7.45
N LYS A 262 -41.57 -73.46 6.68
CA LYS A 262 -42.10 -74.76 7.07
C LYS A 262 -41.13 -75.39 8.07
N ILE A 263 -41.56 -75.47 9.32
CA ILE A 263 -40.94 -76.35 10.31
C ILE A 263 -40.99 -77.79 9.74
N PRO A 264 -39.89 -78.55 9.72
CA PRO A 264 -39.91 -79.92 9.21
C PRO A 264 -40.90 -80.79 9.99
N GLU A 265 -41.79 -81.45 9.27
CA GLU A 265 -42.74 -82.40 9.85
C GLU A 265 -41.97 -83.65 10.33
N ALA A 266 -42.16 -84.03 11.60
CA ALA A 266 -41.31 -85.03 12.25
C ALA A 266 -41.60 -86.44 11.72
N VAL A 267 -40.72 -86.95 10.85
CA VAL A 267 -40.77 -88.32 10.35
C VAL A 267 -40.61 -89.30 11.51
N GLN A 268 -41.70 -89.98 11.87
CA GLN A 268 -41.64 -91.11 12.79
C GLN A 268 -40.97 -92.30 12.08
N PRO A 269 -40.00 -92.99 12.71
CA PRO A 269 -39.29 -94.09 12.07
C PRO A 269 -40.21 -95.32 11.95
N ASP A 270 -40.29 -95.87 10.74
CA ASP A 270 -41.00 -97.13 10.46
C ASP A 270 -40.21 -98.33 11.02
N ILE A 271 -40.79 -99.05 11.98
CA ILE A 271 -40.19 -100.20 12.64
C ILE A 271 -41.18 -101.38 12.60
N PRO A 272 -41.06 -102.30 11.62
CA PRO A 272 -41.89 -103.49 11.55
C PRO A 272 -41.53 -104.51 12.65
N GLU A 273 -42.50 -104.88 13.48
CA GLU A 273 -42.32 -105.90 14.53
C GLU A 273 -42.26 -107.34 13.98
N LYS A 274 -41.60 -108.23 14.73
CA LYS A 274 -41.59 -109.68 14.46
C LYS A 274 -42.79 -110.38 15.12
N PRO A 275 -43.28 -111.50 14.56
CA PRO A 275 -44.61 -112.02 14.86
C PRO A 275 -44.80 -112.58 16.28
N MET A 276 -46.04 -112.41 16.77
CA MET A 276 -46.55 -112.95 18.04
C MET A 276 -46.39 -114.48 18.20
N THR A 277 -46.37 -114.92 19.46
CA THR A 277 -46.58 -116.33 19.83
C THR A 277 -47.90 -116.50 20.60
N LEU A 278 -48.33 -117.75 20.81
CA LEU A 278 -49.74 -118.14 21.00
C LEU A 278 -50.43 -117.68 22.31
N SER A 279 -49.76 -116.92 23.18
CA SER A 279 -50.14 -116.74 24.59
C SER A 279 -51.15 -115.61 24.87
N GLU A 280 -51.19 -114.56 24.05
CA GLU A 280 -51.92 -113.31 24.38
C GLU A 280 -53.40 -113.33 24.01
N LYS A 281 -53.88 -114.42 23.40
CA LYS A 281 -55.20 -114.51 22.76
C LYS A 281 -56.38 -114.77 23.70
N ILE A 282 -56.20 -114.64 25.02
CA ILE A 282 -57.18 -115.05 26.04
C ILE A 282 -57.58 -113.92 27.02
N HIS A 283 -56.76 -112.88 27.21
CA HIS A 283 -57.03 -111.87 28.27
C HIS A 283 -57.73 -110.56 27.81
N ASN A 284 -58.04 -110.39 26.53
CA ASN A 284 -58.39 -109.07 25.96
C ASN A 284 -59.89 -108.72 25.86
N ASP A 285 -60.81 -109.60 26.29
CA ASP A 285 -62.27 -109.42 26.13
C ASP A 285 -63.04 -109.11 27.44
N GLU A 286 -62.50 -109.39 28.63
CA GLU A 286 -63.16 -108.99 29.89
C GLU A 286 -62.94 -107.52 30.24
N ASP A 287 -61.71 -107.01 30.09
CA ASP A 287 -61.35 -105.66 30.57
C ASP A 287 -61.99 -104.53 29.74
N LYS A 288 -62.40 -104.82 28.51
CA LYS A 288 -63.15 -103.87 27.67
C LYS A 288 -64.56 -103.63 28.19
N ARG A 289 -65.20 -104.63 28.81
CA ARG A 289 -66.56 -104.48 29.37
C ARG A 289 -66.54 -103.68 30.68
N LYS A 290 -65.64 -104.03 31.60
CA LYS A 290 -65.50 -103.35 32.91
C LYS A 290 -65.23 -101.85 32.75
N LYS A 291 -64.29 -101.47 31.88
CA LYS A 291 -63.96 -100.05 31.61
C LYS A 291 -65.11 -99.24 31.00
N GLN A 292 -66.03 -99.88 30.27
CA GLN A 292 -67.14 -99.18 29.64
C GLN A 292 -68.28 -98.88 30.64
N GLU A 293 -68.52 -99.78 31.61
CA GLU A 293 -69.47 -99.55 32.71
C GLU A 293 -69.00 -98.49 33.72
N GLU A 294 -67.68 -98.32 33.90
CA GLU A 294 -67.12 -97.26 34.75
C GLU A 294 -67.22 -95.87 34.09
N LEU A 295 -67.04 -95.78 32.77
CA LEU A 295 -67.13 -94.52 32.01
C LEU A 295 -68.52 -93.87 32.07
N ASP A 296 -69.60 -94.66 31.92
CA ASP A 296 -70.97 -94.09 31.99
C ASP A 296 -71.35 -93.63 33.41
N LYS A 297 -70.83 -94.27 34.46
CA LYS A 297 -70.97 -93.78 35.85
C LYS A 297 -70.22 -92.47 36.09
N LEU A 298 -68.99 -92.34 35.58
CA LEU A 298 -68.21 -91.11 35.65
C LEU A 298 -68.90 -89.95 34.92
N LYS A 299 -69.51 -90.24 33.75
CA LYS A 299 -70.26 -89.24 32.97
C LYS A 299 -71.48 -88.70 33.73
N GLN A 300 -72.25 -89.57 34.39
CA GLN A 300 -73.39 -89.15 35.22
C GLN A 300 -72.99 -88.30 36.43
N MET A 301 -71.76 -88.42 36.94
CA MET A 301 -71.24 -87.52 37.98
C MET A 301 -70.77 -86.18 37.39
N ALA A 302 -70.11 -86.19 36.22
CA ALA A 302 -69.58 -84.98 35.58
C ALA A 302 -70.68 -83.95 35.27
N ASP A 303 -71.81 -84.37 34.68
CA ASP A 303 -72.93 -83.48 34.35
C ASP A 303 -73.64 -82.87 35.58
N SER A 304 -73.28 -83.29 36.80
CA SER A 304 -73.84 -82.78 38.06
C SER A 304 -72.97 -81.73 38.78
N ILE A 305 -71.75 -81.45 38.30
CA ILE A 305 -70.79 -80.57 39.00
C ILE A 305 -70.15 -79.52 38.07
N GLY A 306 -70.48 -78.25 38.32
CA GLY A 306 -69.54 -77.13 38.11
C GLY A 306 -69.63 -76.34 36.81
N SER A 307 -70.43 -75.28 36.79
CA SER A 307 -70.34 -74.19 35.80
C SER A 307 -69.87 -72.89 36.45
N LYS A 308 -68.79 -72.26 35.92
CA LYS A 308 -68.58 -70.77 35.80
C LYS A 308 -67.15 -70.32 35.41
N LYS A 309 -67.11 -69.32 34.50
CA LYS A 309 -66.25 -68.11 34.41
C LYS A 309 -64.71 -68.17 34.20
N ASP A 310 -64.28 -67.37 33.21
CA ASP A 310 -63.37 -66.17 33.24
C ASP A 310 -62.07 -66.18 34.11
N ASP A 311 -61.00 -65.42 33.84
CA ASP A 311 -60.84 -64.13 33.11
C ASP A 311 -59.38 -63.91 32.55
N LYS A 312 -59.04 -62.70 32.04
CA LYS A 312 -57.79 -62.33 31.29
C LYS A 312 -56.43 -62.35 32.04
N SER A 313 -55.34 -62.39 31.25
CA SER A 313 -54.26 -61.35 31.17
C SER A 313 -53.20 -61.75 30.12
N ASP A 314 -52.60 -60.97 29.21
CA ASP A 314 -52.09 -59.58 29.07
C ASP A 314 -50.54 -59.49 29.09
N LYS A 315 -49.99 -58.54 28.30
CA LYS A 315 -48.63 -57.90 28.34
C LYS A 315 -47.34 -58.54 27.75
N GLU A 316 -46.63 -57.69 26.99
CA GLU A 316 -45.17 -57.33 27.01
C GLU A 316 -44.08 -58.37 26.60
N ASP A 317 -42.90 -57.99 26.10
CA ASP A 317 -42.46 -56.89 25.19
C ASP A 317 -40.98 -57.14 24.75
N GLU A 318 -40.43 -56.33 23.82
CA GLU A 318 -38.97 -56.19 23.53
C GLU A 318 -38.19 -57.47 23.05
N SER A 319 -36.96 -57.46 22.50
CA SER A 319 -36.05 -56.45 21.91
C SER A 319 -34.89 -57.15 21.15
N PHE A 320 -34.37 -56.58 20.04
CA PHE A 320 -32.95 -56.63 19.56
C PHE A 320 -32.27 -58.03 19.30
N SER A 321 -31.18 -58.22 18.54
CA SER A 321 -30.51 -57.49 17.43
C SER A 321 -29.39 -58.36 16.80
N GLU A 322 -28.66 -57.80 15.81
CA GLU A 322 -27.23 -58.04 15.49
C GLU A 322 -26.75 -59.25 14.63
N ASN A 323 -25.73 -58.92 13.79
CA ASN A 323 -24.57 -59.73 13.33
C ASN A 323 -24.77 -60.95 12.38
N ALA A 324 -23.79 -61.37 11.55
CA ALA A 324 -22.63 -60.72 10.91
C ALA A 324 -21.99 -61.69 9.87
N GLU A 325 -21.13 -61.18 8.96
CA GLU A 325 -20.22 -61.95 8.04
C GLU A 325 -20.94 -62.90 7.04
N GLY A 326 -20.38 -63.48 5.97
CA GLY A 326 -19.08 -63.47 5.23
C GLY A 326 -19.17 -64.57 4.12
N ASP A 327 -18.32 -64.75 3.10
CA ASP A 327 -17.17 -64.04 2.48
C ASP A 327 -16.87 -64.72 1.10
N ASN A 328 -15.94 -64.20 0.27
CA ASN A 328 -15.39 -64.75 -1.01
C ASN A 328 -16.30 -64.61 -2.26
N ALA A 329 -15.86 -63.95 -3.36
CA ALA A 329 -14.93 -64.36 -4.45
C ALA A 329 -15.68 -64.98 -5.67
N GLU A 330 -15.24 -64.89 -6.94
CA GLU A 330 -13.91 -64.54 -7.50
C GLU A 330 -13.98 -63.69 -8.81
N LYS A 331 -12.88 -63.62 -9.57
CA LYS A 331 -12.57 -62.78 -10.75
C LYS A 331 -12.76 -63.54 -12.09
N PRO A 332 -12.50 -63.00 -13.32
CA PRO A 332 -11.80 -61.75 -13.73
C PRO A 332 -12.64 -60.88 -14.73
N GLN A 333 -12.19 -60.02 -15.68
CA GLN A 333 -10.91 -59.49 -16.27
C GLN A 333 -11.29 -58.13 -16.96
N ASN A 334 -10.48 -57.26 -17.60
CA ASN A 334 -9.04 -57.12 -17.88
C ASN A 334 -8.69 -55.63 -18.21
N GLY A 335 -7.41 -55.23 -18.08
CA GLY A 335 -6.78 -54.08 -18.76
C GLY A 335 -7.19 -52.64 -18.37
N GLU A 336 -6.33 -51.62 -18.37
CA GLU A 336 -4.86 -51.54 -18.49
C GLU A 336 -4.31 -50.36 -17.65
N LYS A 337 -2.97 -50.26 -17.51
CA LYS A 337 -2.23 -49.17 -16.82
C LYS A 337 -1.79 -48.13 -17.88
N LYS A 338 -1.43 -46.87 -17.60
CA LYS A 338 -0.57 -46.22 -16.57
C LYS A 338 -1.03 -44.74 -16.46
N GLY A 339 -0.72 -43.92 -15.45
CA GLY A 339 0.43 -43.88 -14.55
C GLY A 339 1.37 -42.75 -14.97
N GLY A 340 1.18 -41.55 -14.41
CA GLY A 340 1.80 -40.31 -14.90
C GLY A 340 3.13 -39.93 -14.23
N LYS A 341 3.97 -39.22 -14.98
CA LYS A 341 5.07 -38.34 -14.53
C LYS A 341 5.16 -37.16 -15.50
N LEU A 342 5.37 -35.96 -14.97
CA LEU A 342 5.70 -34.76 -15.78
C LEU A 342 7.21 -34.55 -15.72
N ASP A 343 7.89 -34.66 -16.87
CA ASP A 343 9.35 -34.48 -16.92
C ASP A 343 9.72 -33.00 -16.83
N LEU A 344 10.26 -32.59 -15.67
CA LEU A 344 10.70 -31.21 -15.43
C LEU A 344 11.76 -30.74 -16.43
N ALA A 345 12.52 -31.66 -17.04
CA ALA A 345 13.48 -31.36 -18.10
C ALA A 345 12.82 -30.71 -19.34
N ALA A 346 11.60 -31.10 -19.69
CA ALA A 346 10.86 -30.52 -20.82
C ALA A 346 10.37 -29.09 -20.53
N LEU A 347 10.07 -28.77 -19.26
CA LEU A 347 9.72 -27.42 -18.82
C LEU A 347 10.94 -26.48 -18.80
N ALA A 348 12.09 -26.96 -18.33
CA ALA A 348 13.33 -26.18 -18.30
C ALA A 348 13.77 -25.72 -19.72
N ALA A 349 13.65 -26.61 -20.72
CA ALA A 349 13.96 -26.27 -22.10
C ALA A 349 13.07 -25.13 -22.65
N LYS A 350 11.78 -25.13 -22.30
CA LYS A 350 10.80 -24.13 -22.77
C LYS A 350 10.94 -22.76 -22.09
N ALA A 351 11.51 -22.71 -20.90
CA ALA A 351 11.82 -21.45 -20.20
C ALA A 351 12.99 -20.69 -20.86
N ASN A 352 14.06 -21.38 -21.27
CA ASN A 352 15.22 -20.73 -21.89
C ASN A 352 14.92 -20.16 -23.28
N SER A 353 13.97 -20.72 -24.03
CA SER A 353 13.52 -20.18 -25.32
C SER A 353 12.77 -18.84 -25.24
N LEU A 354 12.45 -18.35 -24.03
CA LEU A 354 11.72 -17.09 -23.81
C LEU A 354 12.61 -15.92 -23.32
N LYS A 355 13.93 -16.11 -23.18
CA LYS A 355 14.86 -15.05 -22.76
C LYS A 355 15.64 -14.34 -23.88
N ASN A 356 15.55 -14.83 -25.13
CA ASN A 356 16.25 -14.27 -26.28
C ASN A 356 15.27 -13.85 -27.40
N LYS A 357 14.46 -12.82 -27.13
CA LYS A 357 13.74 -12.01 -28.12
C LYS A 357 13.59 -10.59 -27.60
#